data_AF-W6Q0R6-F1
#
_entry.id   AF-W6Q0R6-F1
#
_cell.length_a   1.000
_cell.length_b   1.000
_cell.length_c   1.000
_cell.angle_alpha   90.00
_cell.angle_beta   90.00
_cell.angle_gamma   90.00
#
_symmetry.space_group_name_H-M   'P 1'
#
loop_
_entity.id
_entity.type
_entity.pdbx_description
1 polymer ?
#
loop_
_entity_poly.entity_id
_entity_poly.type
_entity_poly.pdbx_seq_one_letter_code
_entity_poly.pdbx_strand_id
1 'polypeptide(L)'
;MTVTMGKMRDNSFHYFMRLPLELRRIIWMHCLPYRIAEEDIPECLFNGCESNQACDTRKTMKQNAQQPTITFVNSESWLVALEQGQILKSVEINTLESIWVQPHRDVLHLNWIRLYYTIWGVDHDAPGRADEFLLHAKDLGMRPSVMAELIHPFNLKAVLDGGDGSDPPGDLSPFHIGVSVMPVLPYHCIEGDDMREMVDVLPWAKGQRSMLDIAMAGVSLHITREAALRSGLFGLLGDAPVQMIDVDDRARLREFEALFREHTLEKEPAVQKLFDAFTSSRFQKATEKWKKKLNELGILGTNPGSAWLPHLSEEKNISMSQYLPDERHPWVKQARQVAPKLRLRIMVRYCTNECCIKELRPEFFGFSPLADGRSTESGTFQRFRDATKPENRGTFVNNLVSFVSSQNLDGFDSDWE
;
A
#
# COMPACT_ATOMS: atom_id res chain seq x y z
N MET A 1 53.45 20.48 -15.90
CA MET A 1 52.58 21.45 -16.60
C MET A 1 51.24 21.45 -15.92
N THR A 2 50.98 22.51 -15.16
CA THR A 2 49.81 22.71 -14.32
C THR A 2 48.62 23.01 -15.23
N VAL A 3 47.65 22.09 -15.29
CA VAL A 3 46.37 22.37 -15.96
C VAL A 3 45.54 23.20 -14.99
N THR A 4 45.52 24.51 -15.23
CA THR A 4 44.60 25.45 -14.60
C THR A 4 43.17 24.99 -14.83
N MET A 5 42.46 24.65 -13.75
CA MET A 5 41.01 24.51 -13.73
C MET A 5 40.39 25.83 -14.20
N GLY A 6 39.93 25.85 -15.45
CA GLY A 6 39.09 26.91 -15.95
C GLY A 6 37.82 26.98 -15.09
N LYS A 7 37.56 28.17 -14.52
CA LYS A 7 36.29 28.55 -13.92
C LYS A 7 35.12 27.92 -14.70
N MET A 8 34.33 27.08 -14.03
CA MET A 8 32.98 26.71 -14.50
C MET A 8 32.23 28.01 -14.81
N ARG A 9 31.96 28.22 -16.10
CA ARG A 9 31.13 29.32 -16.59
C ARG A 9 29.69 29.01 -16.21
N ASP A 10 29.02 30.02 -15.66
CA ASP A 10 27.59 30.22 -15.55
C ASP A 10 26.72 29.08 -16.14
N ASN A 11 26.26 28.16 -15.29
CA ASN A 11 25.45 26.99 -15.66
C ASN A 11 23.97 27.34 -15.93
N SER A 12 23.67 28.58 -16.27
CA SER A 12 22.29 29.03 -16.48
C SER A 12 21.88 28.82 -17.94
N PHE A 13 20.97 27.87 -18.18
CA PHE A 13 20.37 27.63 -19.48
C PHE A 13 19.37 28.73 -19.83
N HIS A 14 19.85 29.86 -20.36
CA HIS A 14 19.01 31.02 -20.69
C HIS A 14 18.18 30.86 -21.97
N TYR A 15 18.40 29.81 -22.75
CA TYR A 15 17.71 29.60 -24.02
C TYR A 15 16.26 29.14 -23.85
N PHE A 16 15.89 28.64 -22.66
CA PHE A 16 14.52 28.19 -22.41
C PHE A 16 13.50 29.27 -22.76
N MET A 17 13.71 30.50 -22.30
CA MET A 17 12.80 31.64 -22.57
C MET A 17 12.78 32.11 -24.03
N ARG A 18 13.71 31.64 -24.87
CA ARG A 18 13.76 31.95 -26.30
C ARG A 18 13.04 30.92 -27.15
N LEU A 19 12.64 29.78 -26.57
CA LEU A 19 11.86 28.77 -27.26
C LEU A 19 10.42 29.27 -27.51
N PRO A 20 9.81 28.91 -28.64
CA PRO A 20 8.37 29.07 -28.85
C PRO A 20 7.56 28.49 -27.69
N LEU A 21 6.39 29.09 -27.42
CA LEU A 21 5.53 28.71 -26.30
C LEU A 21 5.18 27.21 -26.33
N GLU A 22 4.95 26.66 -27.51
CA GLU A 22 4.60 25.26 -27.74
C GLU A 22 5.71 24.33 -27.23
N LEU A 23 6.98 24.65 -27.54
CA LEU A 23 8.12 23.85 -27.09
C LEU A 23 8.34 23.97 -25.58
N ARG A 24 8.16 25.15 -25.00
CA ARG A 24 8.29 25.35 -23.55
C ARG A 24 7.22 24.56 -22.79
N ARG A 25 5.98 24.58 -23.28
CA ARG A 25 4.89 23.76 -22.74
C ARG A 25 5.14 22.27 -22.87
N ILE A 26 5.67 21.80 -24.01
CA ILE A 26 6.08 20.39 -24.18
C ILE A 26 7.14 20.01 -23.16
N ILE A 27 8.16 20.85 -22.95
CA ILE A 27 9.18 20.62 -21.93
C ILE A 27 8.55 20.50 -20.55
N TRP A 28 7.66 21.42 -20.16
CA TRP A 28 6.97 21.34 -18.88
C TRP A 28 6.12 20.07 -18.74
N MET A 29 5.43 19.66 -19.79
CA MET A 29 4.69 18.39 -19.80
C MET A 29 5.60 17.18 -19.61
N HIS A 30 6.83 17.21 -20.13
CA HIS A 30 7.82 16.15 -19.90
C HIS A 30 8.42 16.19 -18.50
N CYS A 31 8.42 17.35 -17.83
CA CYS A 31 8.90 17.50 -16.47
C CYS A 31 7.87 17.06 -15.41
N LEU A 32 6.60 16.82 -15.77
CA LEU A 32 5.61 16.29 -14.85
C LEU A 32 5.99 14.86 -14.41
N PRO A 33 5.95 14.55 -13.10
CA PRO A 33 6.31 13.24 -12.61
C PRO A 33 5.25 12.19 -12.98
N TYR A 34 5.66 10.92 -12.91
CA TYR A 34 4.77 9.77 -12.86
C TYR A 34 4.72 9.29 -11.42
N ARG A 35 3.56 9.40 -10.77
CA ARG A 35 3.42 9.10 -9.35
C ARG A 35 2.47 7.95 -9.11
N ILE A 36 2.65 7.33 -7.96
CA ILE A 36 1.68 6.42 -7.37
C ILE A 36 0.90 7.26 -6.36
N ALA A 37 -0.32 7.65 -6.70
CA ALA A 37 -1.18 8.43 -5.80
C ALA A 37 -1.85 7.48 -4.82
N GLU A 38 -1.49 7.58 -3.55
CA GLU A 38 -2.00 6.70 -2.49
C GLU A 38 -3.21 7.33 -1.82
N GLU A 39 -4.34 6.62 -1.80
CA GLU A 39 -5.59 7.12 -1.24
C GLU A 39 -5.65 6.97 0.28
N ASP A 40 -4.95 5.98 0.83
CA ASP A 40 -4.94 5.59 2.23
C ASP A 40 -3.52 5.41 2.79
N ILE A 41 -3.44 5.28 4.12
CA ILE A 41 -2.19 5.13 4.83
C ILE A 41 -1.72 3.67 4.76
N PRO A 42 -0.48 3.40 4.30
CA PRO A 42 0.10 2.07 4.38
C PRO A 42 0.55 1.79 5.82
N GLU A 43 -0.34 1.25 6.67
CA GLU A 43 0.00 0.96 8.06
C GLU A 43 0.90 -0.27 8.22
N CYS A 44 0.89 -1.17 7.24
CA CYS A 44 1.83 -2.29 7.15
C CYS A 44 2.65 -2.13 5.86
N LEU A 45 3.99 -2.17 5.95
CA LEU A 45 4.90 -2.15 4.81
C LEU A 45 4.94 -3.51 4.06
N PHE A 46 3.74 -4.03 3.77
CA PHE A 46 3.52 -5.12 2.83
C PHE A 46 4.19 -6.45 3.20
N ASN A 47 4.44 -6.66 4.49
CA ASN A 47 5.06 -7.87 5.03
C ASN A 47 4.24 -8.53 6.17
N GLY A 48 2.98 -8.11 6.35
CA GLY A 48 2.07 -8.54 7.43
C GLY A 48 2.01 -7.54 8.60
N CYS A 49 1.33 -7.91 9.69
CA CYS A 49 1.18 -7.09 10.90
C CYS A 49 2.50 -6.79 11.63
N GLU A 50 3.58 -7.50 11.29
CA GLU A 50 4.90 -7.33 11.87
C GLU A 50 5.82 -6.67 10.84
N SER A 51 5.82 -5.34 10.75
CA SER A 51 6.75 -4.64 9.86
C SER A 51 8.20 -4.94 10.24
N ASN A 52 8.97 -5.50 9.29
CA ASN A 52 10.39 -5.79 9.43
C ASN A 52 11.23 -4.51 9.24
N GLN A 53 10.58 -3.39 8.87
CA GLN A 53 11.21 -2.09 8.68
C GLN A 53 10.65 -1.07 9.67
N ALA A 54 11.53 -0.37 10.36
CA ALA A 54 11.19 0.72 11.28
C ALA A 54 10.96 2.03 10.50
N CYS A 55 9.85 2.12 9.75
CA CYS A 55 9.52 3.30 8.96
C CYS A 55 8.05 3.70 9.18
N ASP A 56 7.83 4.89 9.76
CA ASP A 56 6.53 5.58 9.68
C ASP A 56 6.30 6.14 8.27
N THR A 57 5.34 5.54 7.56
CA THR A 57 5.00 5.87 6.18
C THR A 57 4.13 7.12 6.02
N ARG A 58 3.52 7.62 7.11
CA ARG A 58 2.58 8.74 7.06
C ARG A 58 3.22 10.01 6.51
N LYS A 59 4.48 10.26 6.83
CA LYS A 59 5.23 11.42 6.31
C LYS A 59 5.44 11.31 4.81
N THR A 60 5.93 10.16 4.32
CA THR A 60 6.15 9.94 2.89
C THR A 60 4.83 10.03 2.11
N MET A 61 3.75 9.46 2.63
CA MET A 61 2.42 9.56 2.02
C MET A 61 1.94 11.03 1.94
N LYS A 62 2.06 11.80 3.03
CA LYS A 62 1.71 13.23 3.03
C LYS A 62 2.52 14.03 2.01
N GLN A 63 3.81 13.72 1.85
CA GLN A 63 4.67 14.32 0.83
C GLN A 63 4.24 13.92 -0.58
N ASN A 64 3.92 12.64 -0.81
CA ASN A 64 3.48 12.09 -2.08
C ASN A 64 2.15 12.72 -2.55
N ALA A 65 1.26 13.02 -1.61
CA ALA A 65 -0.03 13.66 -1.86
C ALA A 65 0.04 15.15 -2.22
N GLN A 66 1.20 15.80 -2.02
CA GLN A 66 1.36 17.22 -2.39
C GLN A 66 1.39 17.42 -3.90
N GLN A 67 1.19 18.67 -4.31
CA GLN A 67 1.46 19.09 -5.68
C GLN A 67 2.93 18.85 -6.05
N PRO A 68 3.22 18.44 -7.29
CA PRO A 68 4.58 18.17 -7.74
C PRO A 68 5.38 19.47 -7.75
N THR A 69 6.69 19.39 -7.56
CA THR A 69 7.55 20.57 -7.36
C THR A 69 7.44 21.58 -8.52
N ILE A 70 7.15 21.09 -9.73
CA ILE A 70 6.95 21.90 -10.92
C ILE A 70 5.82 22.94 -10.82
N THR A 71 4.83 22.76 -9.94
CA THR A 71 3.78 23.76 -9.71
C THR A 71 4.32 25.06 -9.11
N PHE A 72 5.51 25.03 -8.51
CA PHE A 72 6.09 26.17 -7.80
C PHE A 72 7.22 26.88 -8.58
N VAL A 73 7.53 26.44 -9.82
CA VAL A 73 8.67 26.99 -10.58
C VAL A 73 8.34 28.33 -11.23
N ASN A 74 7.25 28.42 -12.00
CA ASN A 74 6.73 29.66 -12.58
C ASN A 74 5.25 29.49 -12.98
N SER A 75 4.64 30.56 -13.50
CA SER A 75 3.23 30.54 -13.91
C SER A 75 2.93 29.58 -15.06
N GLU A 76 3.84 29.39 -16.01
CA GLU A 76 3.64 28.50 -17.15
C GLU A 76 3.69 27.03 -16.72
N SER A 77 4.66 26.67 -15.87
CA SER A 77 4.78 25.32 -15.34
C SER A 77 3.61 24.97 -14.42
N TRP A 78 3.14 25.95 -13.63
CA TRP A 78 1.94 25.83 -12.81
C TRP A 78 0.69 25.57 -13.66
N LEU A 79 0.47 26.34 -14.73
CA LEU A 79 -0.67 26.12 -15.63
C LEU A 79 -0.62 24.73 -16.28
N VAL A 80 0.55 24.29 -16.75
CA VAL A 80 0.71 22.94 -17.33
C VAL A 80 0.39 21.86 -16.29
N ALA A 81 0.81 22.03 -15.04
CA ALA A 81 0.48 21.07 -13.98
C ALA A 81 -1.03 21.06 -13.67
N LEU A 82 -1.69 22.22 -13.58
CA LEU A 82 -3.13 22.33 -13.37
C LEU A 82 -3.98 21.77 -14.51
N GLU A 83 -3.51 21.88 -15.75
CA GLU A 83 -4.20 21.28 -16.90
C GLU A 83 -4.12 19.74 -16.89
N GLN A 84 -3.14 19.17 -16.20
CA GLN A 84 -2.84 17.73 -16.21
C GLN A 84 -3.21 17.03 -14.90
N GLY A 85 -3.51 17.78 -13.84
CA GLY A 85 -3.78 17.23 -12.52
C GLY A 85 -4.76 18.07 -11.72
N GLN A 86 -5.22 17.50 -10.62
CA GLN A 86 -6.23 18.07 -9.76
C GLN A 86 -6.06 17.60 -8.32
N ILE A 87 -6.63 18.37 -7.39
CA ILE A 87 -6.76 17.96 -6.00
C ILE A 87 -8.04 17.14 -5.87
N LEU A 88 -7.91 15.89 -5.47
CA LEU A 88 -9.03 15.08 -4.99
C LEU A 88 -9.19 15.32 -3.50
N LYS A 89 -10.41 15.56 -3.05
CA LYS A 89 -10.74 15.58 -1.63
C LYS A 89 -11.23 14.21 -1.24
N SER A 90 -10.72 13.69 -0.14
CA SER A 90 -11.30 12.49 0.43
C SER A 90 -12.57 12.82 1.22
N VAL A 91 -13.46 11.84 1.30
CA VAL A 91 -14.72 11.91 2.04
C VAL A 91 -14.58 11.26 3.43
N GLU A 92 -13.41 10.67 3.76
CA GLU A 92 -13.26 9.75 4.91
C GLU A 92 -12.17 10.10 5.93
N ILE A 93 -12.38 9.63 7.17
CA ILE A 93 -11.61 9.95 8.38
C ILE A 93 -10.21 9.29 8.38
N ASN A 94 -10.02 8.16 7.69
CA ASN A 94 -8.76 7.37 7.71
C ASN A 94 -7.90 7.55 6.45
N THR A 95 -8.22 8.56 5.65
CA THR A 95 -7.51 8.91 4.41
C THR A 95 -6.98 10.32 4.51
N LEU A 96 -6.09 10.72 3.60
CA LEU A 96 -5.70 12.13 3.54
C LEU A 96 -6.90 12.99 3.14
N GLU A 97 -7.10 14.13 3.81
CA GLU A 97 -8.15 15.10 3.47
C GLU A 97 -8.15 15.46 1.98
N SER A 98 -6.95 15.50 1.38
CA SER A 98 -6.81 15.65 -0.05
C SER A 98 -5.51 15.07 -0.59
N ILE A 99 -5.55 14.64 -1.86
CA ILE A 99 -4.39 14.16 -2.61
C ILE A 99 -4.34 14.84 -3.97
N TRP A 100 -3.15 15.21 -4.43
CA TRP A 100 -2.95 15.69 -5.80
C TRP A 100 -2.75 14.49 -6.75
N VAL A 101 -3.53 14.42 -7.82
CA VAL A 101 -3.46 13.35 -8.83
C VAL A 101 -3.33 13.91 -10.24
N GLN A 102 -2.74 13.13 -11.14
CA GLN A 102 -2.70 13.39 -12.57
C GLN A 102 -3.37 12.24 -13.34
N PRO A 103 -4.68 12.33 -13.67
CA PRO A 103 -5.46 11.15 -14.03
C PRO A 103 -4.92 10.32 -15.21
N HIS A 104 -4.30 10.98 -16.19
CA HIS A 104 -3.77 10.35 -17.39
C HIS A 104 -2.33 9.80 -17.22
N ARG A 105 -1.71 9.98 -16.06
CA ARG A 105 -0.29 9.66 -15.81
C ARG A 105 -0.07 8.84 -14.56
N ASP A 106 -0.71 9.24 -13.47
CA ASP A 106 -0.56 8.61 -12.17
C ASP A 106 -1.32 7.29 -12.11
N VAL A 107 -0.86 6.42 -11.21
CA VAL A 107 -1.60 5.23 -10.80
C VAL A 107 -2.24 5.54 -9.46
N LEU A 108 -3.56 5.38 -9.34
CA LEU A 108 -4.26 5.50 -8.06
C LEU A 108 -4.09 4.18 -7.30
N HIS A 109 -3.70 4.22 -6.04
CA HIS A 109 -3.35 3.04 -5.25
C HIS A 109 -4.08 2.99 -3.91
N LEU A 110 -4.58 1.79 -3.58
CA LEU A 110 -5.19 1.44 -2.30
C LEU A 110 -4.26 0.46 -1.55
N ASN A 111 -3.73 0.90 -0.41
CA ASN A 111 -2.89 0.13 0.51
C ASN A 111 -3.71 -0.81 1.41
N TRP A 112 -5.04 -0.71 1.39
CA TRP A 112 -5.96 -1.53 2.17
C TRP A 112 -5.67 -3.02 2.07
N ILE A 113 -5.63 -3.69 3.22
CA ILE A 113 -5.46 -5.14 3.35
C ILE A 113 -6.66 -5.78 4.03
N ARG A 114 -6.82 -7.08 3.82
CA ARG A 114 -7.95 -7.87 4.35
C ARG A 114 -8.14 -7.77 5.87
N LEU A 115 -7.06 -7.58 6.62
CA LEU A 115 -7.09 -7.45 8.08
C LEU A 115 -7.97 -6.28 8.54
N TYR A 116 -8.10 -5.21 7.74
CA TYR A 116 -8.93 -4.07 8.13
C TYR A 116 -10.39 -4.42 8.31
N TYR A 117 -10.93 -5.36 7.55
CA TYR A 117 -12.29 -5.84 7.76
C TYR A 117 -12.48 -6.44 9.16
N THR A 118 -11.50 -7.23 9.61
CA THR A 118 -11.55 -7.88 10.92
C THR A 118 -11.36 -6.91 12.08
N ILE A 119 -10.56 -5.85 11.90
CA ILE A 119 -10.28 -4.88 12.96
C ILE A 119 -11.39 -3.83 13.07
N TRP A 120 -11.92 -3.38 11.94
CA TRP A 120 -12.83 -2.23 11.89
C TRP A 120 -14.31 -2.62 11.86
N GLY A 121 -14.63 -3.92 11.71
CA GLY A 121 -16.00 -4.41 11.79
C GLY A 121 -16.91 -3.74 10.75
N VAL A 122 -16.45 -3.71 9.50
CA VAL A 122 -17.17 -3.08 8.39
C VAL A 122 -18.52 -3.77 8.22
N ASP A 123 -19.56 -2.97 8.02
CA ASP A 123 -20.93 -3.45 7.83
C ASP A 123 -21.00 -4.36 6.59
N HIS A 124 -21.43 -5.61 6.79
CA HIS A 124 -21.57 -6.63 5.76
C HIS A 124 -22.55 -6.21 4.64
N ASP A 125 -23.35 -5.17 4.82
CA ASP A 125 -24.33 -4.70 3.84
C ASP A 125 -23.86 -3.49 3.00
N ALA A 126 -22.71 -2.88 3.31
CA ALA A 126 -22.13 -1.78 2.53
C ALA A 126 -21.32 -2.27 1.29
N PRO A 127 -21.13 -1.43 0.26
CA PRO A 127 -20.14 -1.71 -0.80
C PRO A 127 -18.75 -1.91 -0.18
N GLY A 128 -17.99 -2.90 -0.66
CA GLY A 128 -16.62 -3.12 -0.19
C GLY A 128 -15.73 -1.92 -0.51
N ARG A 129 -14.73 -1.64 0.34
CA ARG A 129 -13.80 -0.52 0.13
C ARG A 129 -13.06 -0.60 -1.20
N ALA A 130 -12.71 -1.82 -1.63
CA ALA A 130 -12.11 -2.06 -2.93
C ALA A 130 -13.04 -1.63 -4.09
N ASP A 131 -14.34 -1.78 -3.90
CA ASP A 131 -15.36 -1.55 -4.91
C ASP A 131 -15.58 -0.05 -5.16
N GLU A 132 -15.75 0.70 -4.07
CA GLU A 132 -15.81 2.16 -4.10
C GLU A 132 -14.55 2.77 -4.71
N PHE A 133 -13.38 2.26 -4.29
CA PHE A 133 -12.09 2.67 -4.83
C PHE A 133 -11.99 2.44 -6.34
N LEU A 134 -12.39 1.27 -6.82
CA LEU A 134 -12.31 0.94 -8.24
C LEU A 134 -13.30 1.76 -9.07
N LEU A 135 -14.53 1.98 -8.58
CA LEU A 135 -15.48 2.89 -9.20
C LEU A 135 -14.92 4.32 -9.27
N HIS A 136 -14.33 4.81 -8.18
CA HIS A 136 -13.69 6.11 -8.12
C HIS A 136 -12.53 6.23 -9.13
N ALA A 137 -11.64 5.24 -9.18
CA ALA A 137 -10.55 5.19 -10.16
C ALA A 137 -11.08 5.24 -11.60
N LYS A 138 -12.18 4.53 -11.88
CA LYS A 138 -12.83 4.53 -13.19
C LYS A 138 -13.45 5.87 -13.55
N ASP A 139 -14.14 6.51 -12.61
CA ASP A 139 -14.76 7.82 -12.82
C ASP A 139 -13.70 8.91 -13.08
N LEU A 140 -12.53 8.75 -12.48
CA LEU A 140 -11.37 9.60 -12.73
C LEU A 140 -10.63 9.24 -14.03
N GLY A 141 -10.93 8.10 -14.66
CA GLY A 141 -10.16 7.58 -15.81
C GLY A 141 -8.72 7.18 -15.45
N MET A 142 -8.48 6.87 -14.18
CA MET A 142 -7.17 6.50 -13.64
C MET A 142 -6.93 4.99 -13.73
N ARG A 143 -5.65 4.61 -13.78
CA ARG A 143 -5.27 3.21 -13.59
C ARG A 143 -5.31 2.89 -12.09
N PRO A 144 -6.09 1.90 -11.65
CA PRO A 144 -6.08 1.49 -10.26
C PRO A 144 -4.92 0.55 -9.96
N SER A 145 -4.57 0.51 -8.69
CA SER A 145 -3.67 -0.44 -8.10
C SER A 145 -4.14 -0.82 -6.71
N VAL A 146 -4.00 -2.09 -6.37
CA VAL A 146 -4.39 -2.62 -5.06
C VAL A 146 -3.31 -3.56 -4.51
N MET A 147 -3.40 -3.85 -3.22
CA MET A 147 -2.56 -4.85 -2.58
C MET A 147 -2.92 -6.28 -2.99
N ALA A 148 -1.91 -7.15 -3.12
CA ALA A 148 -2.15 -8.58 -3.37
C ALA A 148 -3.02 -9.20 -2.27
N GLU A 149 -2.73 -8.88 -1.00
CA GLU A 149 -3.49 -9.31 0.19
C GLU A 149 -4.98 -8.91 0.17
N LEU A 150 -5.35 -7.85 -0.55
CA LEU A 150 -6.76 -7.47 -0.72
C LEU A 150 -7.54 -8.51 -1.53
N ILE A 151 -6.89 -9.12 -2.52
CA ILE A 151 -7.52 -10.08 -3.43
C ILE A 151 -7.30 -11.51 -2.95
N HIS A 152 -6.07 -11.88 -2.57
CA HIS A 152 -5.76 -13.23 -2.11
C HIS A 152 -4.54 -13.18 -1.20
N PRO A 153 -4.51 -13.94 -0.08
CA PRO A 153 -3.37 -13.93 0.83
C PRO A 153 -2.02 -14.13 0.11
N PHE A 154 -1.05 -13.31 0.48
CA PHE A 154 0.32 -13.35 0.00
C PHE A 154 1.26 -13.07 1.18
N ASN A 155 1.75 -14.14 1.80
CA ASN A 155 2.56 -14.02 3.00
C ASN A 155 4.04 -13.81 2.66
N LEU A 156 4.47 -12.55 2.56
CA LEU A 156 5.88 -12.21 2.31
C LEU A 156 6.81 -12.71 3.41
N LYS A 157 6.38 -12.73 4.69
CA LYS A 157 7.17 -13.27 5.80
C LYS A 157 7.46 -14.76 5.58
N ALA A 158 6.44 -15.53 5.20
CA ALA A 158 6.62 -16.92 4.84
C ALA A 158 7.63 -17.08 3.69
N VAL A 159 7.63 -16.19 2.67
CA VAL A 159 8.62 -16.13 1.58
C VAL A 159 10.03 -15.71 2.03
N LEU A 160 10.15 -14.94 3.11
CA LEU A 160 11.45 -14.62 3.70
C LEU A 160 12.02 -15.82 4.48
N ASP A 161 11.19 -16.54 5.24
CA ASP A 161 11.67 -17.49 6.26
C ASP A 161 12.04 -18.89 5.74
N GLY A 162 11.36 -19.39 4.72
CA GLY A 162 11.67 -20.71 4.14
C GLY A 162 10.49 -21.35 3.38
N GLY A 163 9.27 -20.96 3.72
CA GLY A 163 8.01 -21.47 3.15
C GLY A 163 7.65 -20.99 1.74
N ASP A 164 6.56 -21.50 1.20
CA ASP A 164 6.16 -21.24 -0.18
C ASP A 164 5.30 -19.98 -0.37
N GLY A 165 5.08 -19.21 0.70
CA GLY A 165 4.29 -17.97 0.71
C GLY A 165 2.77 -18.17 0.71
N SER A 166 2.31 -19.42 0.66
CA SER A 166 0.89 -19.80 0.59
C SER A 166 0.43 -20.69 1.73
N ASP A 167 1.36 -21.12 2.58
CA ASP A 167 1.01 -21.78 3.83
C ASP A 167 0.27 -20.78 4.73
N PRO A 168 -0.88 -21.17 5.30
CA PRO A 168 -1.47 -20.46 6.44
C PRO A 168 -0.38 -20.24 7.49
N PRO A 169 -0.39 -19.12 8.23
CA PRO A 169 0.54 -18.96 9.35
C PRO A 169 0.41 -20.18 10.27
N GLY A 170 1.44 -21.03 10.27
CA GLY A 170 1.52 -22.16 11.19
C GLY A 170 1.58 -21.62 12.62
N ASP A 171 0.65 -22.08 13.46
CA ASP A 171 0.64 -21.92 14.91
C ASP A 171 0.97 -20.52 15.46
N LEU A 172 0.25 -19.49 14.97
CA LEU A 172 -0.08 -18.38 15.87
C LEU A 172 -1.22 -18.85 16.78
N SER A 173 -0.95 -18.85 18.09
CA SER A 173 -1.90 -19.35 19.08
C SER A 173 -3.26 -18.66 18.97
N PRO A 174 -4.40 -19.35 19.23
CA PRO A 174 -5.76 -18.89 18.93
C PRO A 174 -6.29 -17.75 19.81
N PHE A 175 -5.44 -17.07 20.58
CA PHE A 175 -5.83 -15.92 21.38
C PHE A 175 -5.49 -14.63 20.65
N HIS A 176 -6.32 -14.28 19.67
CA HIS A 176 -7.13 -13.06 19.59
C HIS A 176 -7.61 -12.89 18.13
N ILE A 177 -8.89 -13.22 17.91
CA ILE A 177 -9.68 -13.20 16.67
C ILE A 177 -9.59 -14.52 15.87
N GLY A 178 -10.54 -15.41 16.16
CA GLY A 178 -10.66 -16.74 15.58
C GLY A 178 -11.23 -16.73 14.16
N VAL A 179 -10.37 -16.82 13.15
CA VAL A 179 -10.79 -17.18 11.79
C VAL A 179 -9.89 -18.30 11.27
N SER A 180 -10.52 -19.39 10.83
CA SER A 180 -9.90 -20.55 10.19
C SER A 180 -9.20 -20.12 8.90
N VAL A 181 -7.87 -20.23 8.84
CA VAL A 181 -7.04 -19.87 7.68
C VAL A 181 -6.93 -21.02 6.66
N MET A 182 -7.94 -21.88 6.55
CA MET A 182 -8.01 -22.91 5.52
C MET A 182 -8.85 -22.40 4.33
N PRO A 183 -8.37 -22.48 3.08
CA PRO A 183 -9.16 -22.10 1.91
C PRO A 183 -10.14 -23.23 1.55
N VAL A 184 -11.14 -23.44 2.40
CA VAL A 184 -12.33 -24.22 2.03
C VAL A 184 -13.37 -23.20 1.58
N LEU A 185 -13.45 -22.98 0.26
CA LEU A 185 -14.41 -22.04 -0.33
C LEU A 185 -15.80 -22.68 -0.32
N PRO A 186 -16.78 -22.14 0.43
CA PRO A 186 -18.13 -22.64 0.36
C PRO A 186 -18.75 -22.16 -0.95
N TYR A 187 -19.21 -23.09 -1.79
CA TYR A 187 -19.75 -22.77 -3.13
C TYR A 187 -21.08 -21.98 -3.08
N HIS A 188 -21.72 -21.93 -1.90
CA HIS A 188 -22.95 -21.19 -1.66
C HIS A 188 -22.83 -20.03 -0.66
N CYS A 189 -21.65 -19.74 -0.09
CA CYS A 189 -21.51 -18.57 0.77
C CYS A 189 -21.09 -17.35 -0.07
N ILE A 190 -22.08 -16.71 -0.68
CA ILE A 190 -22.02 -15.25 -0.95
C ILE A 190 -22.08 -14.46 0.39
N GLU A 191 -22.32 -15.15 1.50
CA GLU A 191 -22.49 -14.59 2.86
C GLU A 191 -21.20 -14.44 3.68
N GLY A 192 -20.01 -14.64 3.10
CA GLY A 192 -18.74 -14.37 3.76
C GLY A 192 -18.06 -13.12 3.20
N ASP A 193 -17.69 -12.16 4.06
CA ASP A 193 -16.97 -10.93 3.71
C ASP A 193 -15.79 -11.15 2.76
N ASP A 194 -15.05 -12.25 2.97
CA ASP A 194 -13.84 -12.60 2.22
C ASP A 194 -14.06 -12.75 0.70
N MET A 195 -15.28 -13.04 0.25
CA MET A 195 -15.59 -13.31 -1.16
C MET A 195 -16.20 -12.11 -1.88
N ARG A 196 -16.77 -11.14 -1.16
CA ARG A 196 -17.47 -10.01 -1.76
C ARG A 196 -16.50 -9.14 -2.57
N GLU A 197 -15.44 -8.66 -1.93
CA GLU A 197 -14.44 -7.81 -2.62
C GLU A 197 -13.71 -8.50 -3.79
N MET A 198 -13.45 -9.80 -3.70
CA MET A 198 -12.83 -10.55 -4.80
C MET A 198 -13.77 -10.64 -6.01
N VAL A 199 -15.06 -10.88 -5.73
CA VAL A 199 -16.13 -10.92 -6.73
C VAL A 199 -16.43 -9.53 -7.28
N ASP A 200 -15.98 -8.47 -6.63
CA ASP A 200 -16.22 -7.08 -6.99
C ASP A 200 -15.05 -6.46 -7.81
N VAL A 201 -13.80 -6.75 -7.41
CA VAL A 201 -12.58 -6.32 -8.13
C VAL A 201 -12.49 -6.93 -9.54
N LEU A 202 -12.89 -8.20 -9.68
CA LEU A 202 -12.71 -8.95 -10.92
C LEU A 202 -13.69 -8.53 -12.04
N PRO A 203 -14.99 -8.25 -11.78
CA PRO A 203 -15.92 -7.68 -12.74
C PRO A 203 -15.71 -6.21 -13.08
N TRP A 204 -15.17 -5.38 -12.18
CA TRP A 204 -14.76 -4.02 -12.54
C TRP A 204 -13.82 -4.02 -13.75
N ALA A 205 -12.89 -4.98 -13.78
CA ALA A 205 -11.98 -5.16 -14.88
C ALA A 205 -12.62 -5.79 -16.14
N LYS A 206 -13.82 -6.38 -16.04
CA LYS A 206 -14.53 -6.95 -17.18
C LYS A 206 -15.15 -5.83 -18.01
N GLY A 207 -14.66 -5.66 -19.24
CA GLY A 207 -15.26 -4.76 -20.24
C GLY A 207 -14.41 -3.54 -20.59
N GLN A 208 -13.36 -3.25 -19.81
CA GLN A 208 -12.32 -2.33 -20.22
C GLN A 208 -11.04 -3.11 -20.53
N ARG A 209 -10.25 -2.68 -21.53
CA ARG A 209 -8.87 -3.18 -21.73
C ARG A 209 -7.92 -2.66 -20.63
N SER A 210 -8.42 -2.55 -19.40
CA SER A 210 -7.77 -1.91 -18.27
C SER A 210 -6.76 -2.85 -17.64
N MET A 211 -5.59 -2.29 -17.32
CA MET A 211 -4.54 -2.94 -16.57
C MET A 211 -4.81 -2.68 -15.08
N LEU A 212 -4.76 -3.72 -14.25
CA LEU A 212 -4.79 -3.58 -12.79
C LEU A 212 -3.37 -3.87 -12.26
N ASP A 213 -2.79 -2.89 -11.59
CA ASP A 213 -1.45 -3.02 -11.00
C ASP A 213 -1.59 -3.63 -9.59
N ILE A 214 -0.93 -4.75 -9.32
CA ILE A 214 -0.99 -5.46 -8.04
C ILE A 214 0.32 -5.27 -7.29
N ALA A 215 0.29 -4.61 -6.14
CA ALA A 215 1.45 -4.52 -5.27
C ALA A 215 1.60 -5.83 -4.48
N MET A 216 2.62 -6.62 -4.83
CA MET A 216 2.91 -7.91 -4.18
C MET A 216 3.66 -7.73 -2.85
N ALA A 217 4.50 -6.70 -2.80
CA ALA A 217 5.36 -6.38 -1.68
C ALA A 217 5.78 -4.92 -1.81
N GLY A 218 6.39 -4.38 -0.76
CA GLY A 218 7.13 -3.16 -0.90
C GLY A 218 8.22 -3.00 0.13
N VAL A 219 8.99 -1.92 -0.05
CA VAL A 219 10.18 -1.63 0.73
C VAL A 219 10.36 -0.13 0.86
N SER A 220 10.70 0.32 2.06
CA SER A 220 11.11 1.70 2.33
C SER A 220 12.62 1.82 2.36
N LEU A 221 13.18 2.81 1.68
CA LEU A 221 14.60 3.11 1.64
C LEU A 221 14.88 4.34 2.49
N HIS A 222 15.60 4.18 3.61
CA HIS A 222 16.04 5.32 4.41
C HIS A 222 17.31 5.94 3.81
N ILE A 223 17.11 6.92 2.94
CA ILE A 223 18.15 7.61 2.18
C ILE A 223 17.94 9.13 2.23
N THR A 224 19.00 9.91 2.01
CA THR A 224 18.87 11.37 1.92
C THR A 224 18.01 11.80 0.73
N ARG A 225 17.34 12.95 0.85
CA ARG A 225 16.60 13.56 -0.28
C ARG A 225 17.52 13.83 -1.46
N GLU A 226 18.76 14.25 -1.20
CA GLU A 226 19.78 14.52 -2.22
C GLU A 226 20.17 13.26 -2.98
N ALA A 227 20.27 12.10 -2.30
CA ALA A 227 20.51 10.82 -2.97
C ALA A 227 19.32 10.41 -3.84
N ALA A 228 18.10 10.50 -3.31
CA ALA A 228 16.88 10.21 -4.08
C ALA A 228 16.78 11.10 -5.34
N LEU A 229 17.05 12.40 -5.21
CA LEU A 229 17.10 13.37 -6.31
C LEU A 229 18.15 13.01 -7.36
N ARG A 230 19.41 12.82 -6.95
CA ARG A 230 20.52 12.54 -7.86
C ARG A 230 20.37 11.20 -8.59
N SER A 231 19.64 10.26 -7.99
CA SER A 231 19.40 8.95 -8.62
C SER A 231 18.49 9.04 -9.84
N GLY A 232 17.61 10.04 -9.92
CA GLY A 232 16.54 10.12 -10.92
C GLY A 232 15.49 9.00 -10.80
N LEU A 233 15.57 8.15 -9.78
CA LEU A 233 14.65 7.02 -9.58
C LEU A 233 13.30 7.44 -9.00
N PHE A 234 13.24 8.57 -8.27
CA PHE A 234 12.05 9.07 -7.57
C PHE A 234 11.50 10.37 -8.17
N GLY A 235 11.45 10.43 -9.50
CA GLY A 235 11.07 11.62 -10.26
C GLY A 235 12.24 12.58 -10.47
N LEU A 236 12.07 13.51 -11.41
CA LEU A 236 13.12 14.47 -11.81
C LEU A 236 13.48 15.43 -10.66
N LEU A 237 12.52 15.74 -9.80
CA LEU A 237 12.66 16.68 -8.69
C LEU A 237 12.42 16.02 -7.33
N GLY A 238 12.52 14.68 -7.26
CA GLY A 238 12.27 13.93 -6.02
C GLY A 238 10.82 14.02 -5.57
N ASP A 239 9.91 14.36 -6.49
CA ASP A 239 8.49 14.58 -6.27
C ASP A 239 7.63 13.35 -6.58
N ALA A 240 8.28 12.19 -6.78
CA ALA A 240 7.63 10.89 -6.91
C ALA A 240 8.23 9.90 -5.89
N PRO A 241 7.98 10.10 -4.58
CA PRO A 241 8.63 9.36 -3.50
C PRO A 241 8.24 7.89 -3.42
N VAL A 242 7.19 7.50 -4.15
CA VAL A 242 6.74 6.12 -4.29
C VAL A 242 6.82 5.72 -5.75
N GLN A 243 7.41 4.55 -6.00
CA GLN A 243 7.59 3.95 -7.31
C GLN A 243 7.08 2.52 -7.30
N MET A 244 6.65 2.04 -8.46
CA MET A 244 6.34 0.62 -8.66
C MET A 244 7.26 0.03 -9.73
N ILE A 245 7.75 -1.17 -9.47
CA ILE A 245 8.68 -1.91 -10.33
C ILE A 245 8.03 -3.24 -10.69
N ASP A 246 8.19 -3.71 -11.92
CA ASP A 246 7.67 -5.04 -12.28
C ASP A 246 8.44 -6.11 -11.53
N VAL A 247 7.73 -7.14 -11.04
CA VAL A 247 8.37 -8.25 -10.30
C VAL A 247 9.48 -8.95 -11.11
N ASP A 248 9.39 -8.90 -12.44
CA ASP A 248 10.37 -9.48 -13.35
C ASP A 248 11.50 -8.51 -13.75
N ASP A 249 11.39 -7.22 -13.42
CA ASP A 249 12.38 -6.19 -13.77
C ASP A 249 13.55 -6.16 -12.76
N ARG A 250 14.39 -7.20 -12.89
CA ARG A 250 15.58 -7.37 -12.07
C ARG A 250 16.58 -6.22 -12.24
N ALA A 251 16.67 -5.62 -13.42
CA ALA A 251 17.61 -4.54 -13.68
C ALA A 251 17.22 -3.31 -12.86
N ARG A 252 15.94 -2.93 -12.90
CA ARG A 252 15.42 -1.80 -12.12
C ARG A 252 15.50 -2.05 -10.63
N LEU A 253 15.19 -3.27 -10.15
CA LEU A 253 15.36 -3.62 -8.73
C LEU A 253 16.81 -3.44 -8.25
N ARG A 254 17.80 -3.80 -9.08
CA ARG A 254 19.22 -3.61 -8.75
C ARG A 254 19.63 -2.13 -8.69
N GLU A 255 19.01 -1.26 -9.48
CA GLU A 255 19.24 0.20 -9.39
C GLU A 255 18.81 0.74 -8.02
N PHE A 256 17.65 0.34 -7.52
CA PHE A 256 17.17 0.75 -6.18
C PHE A 256 18.00 0.12 -5.05
N GLU A 257 18.40 -1.15 -5.19
CA GLU A 257 19.29 -1.79 -4.22
C GLU A 257 20.66 -1.09 -4.16
N ALA A 258 21.22 -0.72 -5.31
CA ALA A 258 22.49 0.02 -5.39
C ALA A 258 22.37 1.40 -4.73
N LEU A 259 21.30 2.15 -5.03
CA LEU A 259 20.99 3.44 -4.40
C LEU A 259 20.93 3.29 -2.88
N PHE A 260 20.23 2.27 -2.37
CA PHE A 260 20.17 1.99 -0.94
C PHE A 260 21.55 1.68 -0.36
N ARG A 261 22.32 0.76 -0.95
CA ARG A 261 23.65 0.38 -0.44
C ARG A 261 24.63 1.53 -0.38
N GLU A 262 24.59 2.45 -1.35
CA GLU A 262 25.50 3.59 -1.42
C GLU A 262 25.10 4.73 -0.46
N HIS A 263 23.80 4.92 -0.24
CA HIS A 263 23.28 6.12 0.42
C HIS A 263 22.40 5.88 1.65
N THR A 264 22.38 4.64 2.17
CA THR A 264 21.62 4.33 3.39
C THR A 264 22.08 5.18 4.57
N LEU A 265 21.10 5.71 5.31
CA LEU A 265 21.35 6.51 6.51
C LEU A 265 21.64 5.63 7.73
N GLU A 266 21.11 4.42 7.75
CA GLU A 266 21.30 3.44 8.83
C GLU A 266 21.56 2.04 8.26
N LYS A 267 22.18 1.16 9.06
CA LYS A 267 22.34 -0.24 8.66
C LYS A 267 21.04 -0.98 8.91
N GLU A 268 20.23 -1.14 7.86
CA GLU A 268 19.00 -1.91 7.89
C GLU A 268 19.18 -3.27 7.20
N PRO A 269 19.58 -4.33 7.93
CA PRO A 269 19.73 -5.66 7.34
C PRO A 269 18.40 -6.20 6.79
N ALA A 270 17.26 -5.73 7.31
CA ALA A 270 15.94 -6.11 6.81
C ALA A 270 15.70 -5.68 5.36
N VAL A 271 16.11 -4.46 4.98
CA VAL A 271 16.00 -3.96 3.59
C VAL A 271 16.81 -4.84 2.65
N GLN A 272 18.02 -5.22 3.04
CA GLN A 272 18.87 -6.08 2.21
C GLN A 272 18.25 -7.46 2.03
N LYS A 273 17.71 -8.06 3.10
CA LYS A 273 16.97 -9.34 3.04
C LYS A 273 15.77 -9.25 2.09
N LEU A 274 15.07 -8.12 2.05
CA LEU A 274 13.95 -7.90 1.13
C LEU A 274 14.43 -7.90 -0.34
N PHE A 275 15.49 -7.17 -0.68
CA PHE A 275 16.03 -7.20 -2.05
C PHE A 275 16.55 -8.58 -2.47
N ASP A 276 17.21 -9.29 -1.55
CA ASP A 276 17.65 -10.67 -1.78
C ASP A 276 16.44 -11.59 -2.04
N ALA A 277 15.35 -11.40 -1.29
CA ALA A 277 14.11 -12.14 -1.49
C ALA A 277 13.42 -11.79 -2.82
N PHE A 278 13.27 -10.51 -3.15
CA PHE A 278 12.65 -10.06 -4.41
C PHE A 278 13.37 -10.61 -5.64
N THR A 279 14.69 -10.78 -5.56
CA THR A 279 15.49 -11.35 -6.65
C THR A 279 15.63 -12.88 -6.58
N SER A 280 15.09 -13.52 -5.54
CA SER A 280 15.14 -14.98 -5.38
C SER A 280 14.19 -15.71 -6.34
N SER A 281 14.54 -16.95 -6.69
CA SER A 281 13.62 -17.85 -7.43
C SER A 281 12.37 -18.21 -6.62
N ARG A 282 12.44 -18.04 -5.30
CA ARG A 282 11.36 -18.37 -4.38
C ARG A 282 10.25 -17.34 -4.39
N PHE A 283 10.59 -16.06 -4.36
CA PHE A 283 9.63 -14.98 -4.56
C PHE A 283 8.96 -15.08 -5.94
N GLN A 284 9.73 -15.41 -6.99
CA GLN A 284 9.18 -15.64 -8.32
C GLN A 284 8.18 -16.82 -8.36
N LYS A 285 8.50 -17.93 -7.69
CA LYS A 285 7.56 -19.06 -7.56
C LYS A 285 6.29 -18.69 -6.79
N ALA A 286 6.42 -17.93 -5.70
CA ALA A 286 5.29 -17.49 -4.89
C ALA A 286 4.37 -16.55 -5.68
N THR A 287 4.93 -15.57 -6.39
CA THR A 287 4.17 -14.64 -7.24
C THR A 287 3.47 -15.36 -8.40
N GLU A 288 4.12 -16.33 -9.06
CA GLU A 288 3.48 -17.14 -10.09
C GLU A 288 2.39 -18.06 -9.54
N LYS A 289 2.59 -18.64 -8.34
CA LYS A 289 1.55 -19.42 -7.65
C LYS A 289 0.33 -18.55 -7.32
N TRP A 290 0.55 -17.35 -6.80
CA TRP A 290 -0.49 -16.37 -6.50
C TRP A 290 -1.25 -15.95 -7.77
N LYS A 291 -0.53 -15.63 -8.84
CA LYS A 291 -1.10 -15.27 -10.14
C LYS A 291 -1.94 -16.39 -10.74
N LYS A 292 -1.46 -17.63 -10.65
CA LYS A 292 -2.21 -18.81 -11.06
C LYS A 292 -3.53 -18.92 -10.30
N LYS A 293 -3.49 -18.72 -8.98
CA LYS A 293 -4.69 -18.76 -8.14
C LYS A 293 -5.70 -17.72 -8.54
N LEU A 294 -5.26 -16.49 -8.82
CA LEU A 294 -6.14 -15.42 -9.26
C LEU A 294 -6.78 -15.70 -10.63
N ASN A 295 -6.04 -16.29 -11.56
CA ASN A 295 -6.61 -16.72 -12.84
C ASN A 295 -7.70 -17.78 -12.66
N GLU A 296 -7.55 -18.68 -11.69
CA GLU A 296 -8.59 -19.66 -11.35
C GLU A 296 -9.81 -18.96 -10.71
N LEU A 297 -9.61 -17.93 -9.87
CA LEU A 297 -10.69 -17.16 -9.23
C LEU A 297 -11.48 -16.28 -10.21
N GLY A 298 -10.85 -15.75 -11.26
CA GLY A 298 -11.51 -15.01 -12.35
C GLY A 298 -12.63 -15.78 -13.06
N ILE A 299 -12.67 -17.08 -12.84
CA ILE A 299 -13.60 -18.08 -13.39
C ILE A 299 -14.70 -18.40 -12.36
N LEU A 300 -15.05 -17.50 -11.43
CA LEU A 300 -16.15 -17.71 -10.45
C LEU A 300 -17.40 -16.87 -10.71
N GLY A 301 -17.48 -16.17 -11.86
CA GLY A 301 -18.47 -15.11 -12.08
C GLY A 301 -19.89 -15.51 -12.54
N THR A 302 -20.28 -16.79 -12.57
CA THR A 302 -21.66 -17.33 -12.75
C THR A 302 -21.58 -18.83 -13.09
N ASN A 303 -22.27 -19.68 -12.33
CA ASN A 303 -22.18 -21.16 -12.33
C ASN A 303 -22.30 -21.82 -13.74
N PRO A 304 -21.29 -22.61 -14.16
CA PRO A 304 -21.64 -23.99 -14.50
C PRO A 304 -20.61 -24.96 -13.89
N GLY A 305 -21.05 -25.87 -13.02
CA GLY A 305 -20.20 -26.92 -12.43
C GLY A 305 -19.43 -27.77 -13.46
N SER A 306 -19.84 -27.73 -14.73
CA SER A 306 -19.14 -28.29 -15.89
C SER A 306 -17.88 -27.54 -16.33
N ALA A 307 -17.63 -26.33 -15.83
CA ALA A 307 -16.42 -25.56 -16.13
C ALA A 307 -15.19 -26.00 -15.33
N TRP A 308 -15.32 -27.00 -14.47
CA TRP A 308 -14.27 -27.49 -13.59
C TRP A 308 -13.99 -28.97 -13.85
N LEU A 309 -12.75 -29.41 -13.71
CA LEU A 309 -12.32 -30.79 -13.83
C LEU A 309 -11.81 -31.29 -12.46
N PRO A 310 -12.39 -32.35 -11.88
CA PRO A 310 -13.61 -33.05 -12.33
C PRO A 310 -14.87 -32.17 -12.21
N HIS A 311 -15.91 -32.45 -13.00
CA HIS A 311 -17.16 -31.68 -12.99
C HIS A 311 -17.77 -31.66 -11.59
N LEU A 312 -18.20 -30.48 -11.15
CA LEU A 312 -18.85 -30.28 -9.87
C LEU A 312 -20.33 -30.65 -9.97
N SER A 313 -20.79 -31.52 -9.07
CA SER A 313 -22.23 -31.67 -8.78
C SER A 313 -22.75 -30.40 -8.08
N GLU A 314 -24.04 -30.10 -8.20
CA GLU A 314 -24.68 -28.83 -7.81
C GLU A 314 -24.49 -28.39 -6.33
N GLU A 315 -23.93 -29.22 -5.44
CA GLU A 315 -23.91 -28.97 -3.99
C GLU A 315 -22.55 -29.20 -3.30
N LYS A 316 -21.41 -28.72 -3.83
CA LYS A 316 -20.12 -28.86 -3.12
C LYS A 316 -19.21 -27.65 -3.15
N ASN A 317 -18.62 -27.37 -1.98
CA ASN A 317 -17.49 -26.48 -1.75
C ASN A 317 -16.33 -26.82 -2.71
N ILE A 318 -15.84 -25.84 -3.47
CA ILE A 318 -14.72 -26.02 -4.39
C ILE A 318 -13.42 -25.83 -3.60
N SER A 319 -12.69 -26.91 -3.38
CA SER A 319 -11.29 -26.78 -2.97
C SER A 319 -10.45 -26.48 -4.21
N MET A 320 -10.05 -25.22 -4.38
CA MET A 320 -9.28 -24.77 -5.56
C MET A 320 -7.87 -25.40 -5.67
N SER A 321 -7.47 -26.28 -4.76
CA SER A 321 -6.29 -27.15 -4.91
C SER A 321 -6.61 -28.50 -5.56
N GLN A 322 -7.89 -28.86 -5.67
CA GLN A 322 -8.39 -30.16 -6.13
C GLN A 322 -9.09 -30.10 -7.49
N TYR A 323 -9.46 -28.89 -7.95
CA TYR A 323 -10.19 -28.68 -9.21
C TYR A 323 -9.41 -27.73 -10.12
N LEU A 324 -9.42 -28.01 -11.42
CA LEU A 324 -8.84 -27.14 -12.44
C LEU A 324 -9.94 -26.66 -13.41
N PRO A 325 -9.91 -25.41 -13.88
CA PRO A 325 -10.82 -24.98 -14.93
C PRO A 325 -10.67 -25.81 -16.20
N ASP A 326 -11.79 -26.22 -16.82
CA ASP A 326 -11.79 -26.83 -18.15
C ASP A 326 -11.49 -25.74 -19.20
N GLU A 327 -10.24 -25.66 -19.64
CA GLU A 327 -9.78 -24.70 -20.65
C GLU A 327 -10.51 -24.83 -22.00
N ARG A 328 -11.21 -25.95 -22.25
CA ARG A 328 -11.99 -26.15 -23.47
C ARG A 328 -13.39 -25.58 -23.35
N HIS A 329 -13.89 -25.40 -22.13
CA HIS A 329 -15.24 -24.93 -21.86
C HIS A 329 -15.44 -23.50 -22.40
N PRO A 330 -16.50 -23.24 -23.19
CA PRO A 330 -16.73 -21.92 -23.81
C PRO A 330 -16.74 -20.77 -22.80
N TRP A 331 -17.33 -21.01 -21.63
CA TRP A 331 -17.37 -20.02 -20.56
C TRP A 331 -15.97 -19.70 -19.99
N VAL A 332 -15.11 -20.70 -19.78
CA VAL A 332 -13.73 -20.47 -19.30
C VAL A 332 -12.94 -19.64 -20.31
N LYS A 333 -13.10 -19.93 -21.61
CA LYS A 333 -12.49 -19.13 -22.69
C LYS A 333 -12.99 -17.68 -22.68
N GLN A 334 -14.30 -17.47 -22.53
CA GLN A 334 -14.88 -16.13 -22.46
C GLN A 334 -14.41 -15.39 -21.21
N ALA A 335 -14.46 -16.03 -20.04
CA ALA A 335 -14.00 -15.46 -18.77
C ALA A 335 -12.53 -15.02 -18.85
N ARG A 336 -11.66 -15.84 -19.45
CA ARG A 336 -10.25 -15.48 -19.69
C ARG A 336 -10.06 -14.35 -20.68
N GLN A 337 -10.93 -14.22 -21.70
CA GLN A 337 -10.85 -13.10 -22.65
C GLN A 337 -11.26 -11.76 -22.05
N VAL A 338 -12.18 -11.78 -21.08
CA VAL A 338 -12.68 -10.56 -20.41
C VAL A 338 -11.96 -10.26 -19.09
N ALA A 339 -11.10 -11.16 -18.61
CA ALA A 339 -10.37 -10.96 -17.37
C ALA A 339 -9.40 -9.76 -17.44
N PRO A 340 -9.18 -9.04 -16.33
CA PRO A 340 -8.16 -8.00 -16.24
C PRO A 340 -6.80 -8.48 -16.72
N LYS A 341 -6.05 -7.59 -17.34
CA LYS A 341 -4.60 -7.76 -17.40
C LYS A 341 -4.01 -7.34 -16.06
N LEU A 342 -3.38 -8.29 -15.39
CA LEU A 342 -2.73 -8.06 -14.11
C LEU A 342 -1.25 -7.75 -14.31
N ARG A 343 -0.76 -6.71 -13.66
CA ARG A 343 0.65 -6.36 -13.63
C ARG A 343 1.15 -6.45 -12.20
N LEU A 344 1.98 -7.45 -11.91
CA LEU A 344 2.51 -7.66 -10.57
C LEU A 344 3.70 -6.73 -10.34
N ARG A 345 3.68 -6.01 -9.22
CA ARG A 345 4.60 -4.92 -8.91
C ARG A 345 5.19 -5.05 -7.51
N ILE A 346 6.41 -4.54 -7.34
CA ILE A 346 7.02 -4.25 -6.04
C ILE A 346 6.99 -2.74 -5.86
N MET A 347 6.47 -2.29 -4.73
CA MET A 347 6.46 -0.88 -4.37
C MET A 347 7.77 -0.49 -3.67
N VAL A 348 8.39 0.60 -4.10
CA VAL A 348 9.58 1.15 -3.46
C VAL A 348 9.29 2.59 -3.03
N ARG A 349 9.60 2.89 -1.78
CA ARG A 349 9.43 4.21 -1.17
C ARG A 349 10.79 4.73 -0.74
N TYR A 350 11.01 6.05 -0.78
CA TYR A 350 12.11 6.63 -0.01
C TYR A 350 11.56 7.36 1.24
N CYS A 351 12.28 7.24 2.35
CA CYS A 351 12.09 8.03 3.57
C CYS A 351 13.39 8.78 3.88
N THR A 352 13.32 10.06 4.25
CA THR A 352 14.49 10.87 4.64
C THR A 352 15.03 10.58 6.04
N ASN A 353 14.72 9.40 6.59
CA ASN A 353 15.01 8.98 7.98
C ASN A 353 14.44 9.92 9.07
N GLU A 354 13.48 10.78 8.71
CA GLU A 354 12.66 11.52 9.66
C GLU A 354 11.51 10.67 10.23
N CYS A 355 11.42 9.41 9.81
CA CYS A 355 10.41 8.43 10.21
C CYS A 355 10.90 7.51 11.35
N CYS A 356 12.21 7.47 11.65
CA CYS A 356 12.76 6.76 12.82
C CYS A 356 12.40 7.51 14.10
N ILE A 357 11.31 7.11 14.76
CA ILE A 357 11.22 7.27 16.21
C ILE A 357 12.29 6.33 16.78
N LYS A 358 13.32 6.87 17.42
CA LYS A 358 14.48 6.12 17.95
C LYS A 358 14.15 5.05 19.01
N GLU A 359 12.87 4.75 19.28
CA GLU A 359 12.43 4.00 20.46
C GLU A 359 11.35 2.92 20.20
N LEU A 360 11.18 2.43 18.97
CA LEU A 360 10.43 1.18 18.75
C LEU A 360 11.38 -0.01 18.72
N ARG A 361 11.99 -0.32 19.87
CA ARG A 361 12.51 -1.68 20.09
C ARG A 361 11.34 -2.59 20.47
N PRO A 362 11.23 -3.80 19.91
CA PRO A 362 10.20 -4.76 20.27
C PRO A 362 10.60 -5.46 21.57
N GLU A 363 10.50 -4.75 22.70
CA GLU A 363 10.44 -5.39 24.02
C GLU A 363 9.05 -5.11 24.58
N PHE A 364 8.13 -6.04 24.36
CA PHE A 364 6.85 -6.18 25.05
C PHE A 364 6.17 -4.86 25.48
N PHE A 365 5.49 -4.20 24.53
CA PHE A 365 4.41 -3.30 24.91
C PHE A 365 3.24 -4.14 25.41
N GLY A 366 3.26 -4.44 26.71
CA GLY A 366 2.05 -4.68 27.46
C GLY A 366 1.25 -3.39 27.46
N PHE A 367 0.35 -3.25 26.48
CA PHE A 367 -0.72 -2.26 26.55
C PHE A 367 -1.48 -2.50 27.85
N SER A 368 -1.35 -1.59 28.81
CA SER A 368 -2.32 -1.42 29.88
C SER A 368 -3.18 -0.23 29.48
N PRO A 369 -4.36 -0.47 28.86
CA PRO A 369 -5.24 0.61 28.45
C PRO A 369 -5.87 1.23 29.70
N LEU A 370 -5.32 2.36 30.16
CA LEU A 370 -6.11 3.29 30.96
C LEU A 370 -6.93 4.13 29.98
N ALA A 371 -8.17 3.66 29.78
CA ALA A 371 -9.21 4.22 28.92
C ALA A 371 -8.99 4.05 27.40
N ASP A 372 -9.25 2.83 26.92
CA ASP A 372 -9.87 2.67 25.61
C ASP A 372 -11.22 3.43 25.63
N GLY A 373 -11.50 4.22 24.58
CA GLY A 373 -12.73 4.99 24.38
C GLY A 373 -14.02 4.16 24.37
N ARG A 374 -13.95 2.85 24.62
CA ARG A 374 -15.08 1.93 24.73
C ARG A 374 -15.30 1.40 26.15
N SER A 375 -15.26 2.26 27.17
CA SER A 375 -15.94 1.89 28.41
C SER A 375 -17.45 1.91 28.16
N THR A 376 -18.07 0.73 28.08
CA THR A 376 -19.53 0.58 27.96
C THR A 376 -20.28 0.96 29.25
N GLU A 377 -19.56 1.33 30.32
CA GLU A 377 -20.15 1.80 31.57
C GLU A 377 -20.34 3.33 31.53
N SER A 378 -21.60 3.76 31.60
CA SER A 378 -21.99 5.18 31.58
C SER A 378 -21.32 6.03 32.68
N GLY A 379 -20.82 5.41 33.75
CA GLY A 379 -20.14 6.08 34.85
C GLY A 379 -18.69 6.46 34.55
N THR A 380 -18.01 5.80 33.61
CA THR A 380 -16.59 6.03 33.34
C THR A 380 -16.34 7.39 32.70
N PHE A 381 -17.16 7.75 31.72
CA PHE A 381 -17.08 9.04 31.04
C PHE A 381 -17.33 10.23 32.00
N GLN A 382 -18.29 10.08 32.92
CA GLN A 382 -18.56 11.11 33.92
C GLN A 382 -17.40 11.27 34.91
N ARG A 383 -16.75 10.18 35.32
CA ARG A 383 -15.56 10.21 36.19
C ARG A 383 -14.39 10.94 35.52
N PHE A 384 -14.16 10.72 34.22
CA PHE A 384 -13.13 11.44 33.49
C PHE A 384 -13.46 12.93 33.34
N ARG A 385 -14.71 13.31 33.04
CA ARG A 385 -15.12 14.72 33.06
C ARG A 385 -14.93 15.35 34.43
N ASP A 386 -15.31 14.65 35.50
CA ASP A 386 -15.14 15.14 36.87
C ASP A 386 -13.66 15.29 37.24
N ALA A 387 -12.78 14.42 36.74
CA ALA A 387 -11.34 14.52 36.95
C ALA A 387 -10.70 15.74 36.26
N THR A 388 -11.28 16.24 35.16
CA THR A 388 -10.78 17.44 34.46
C THR A 388 -11.20 18.77 35.09
N LYS A 389 -12.14 18.75 36.04
CA LYS A 389 -12.58 19.95 36.77
C LYS A 389 -11.40 20.59 37.54
N PRO A 390 -11.32 21.93 37.61
CA PRO A 390 -10.20 22.62 38.27
C PRO A 390 -9.89 22.11 39.68
N GLU A 391 -10.92 21.78 40.46
CA GLU A 391 -10.83 21.28 41.82
C GLU A 391 -10.26 19.85 41.94
N ASN A 392 -10.36 19.03 40.89
CA ASN A 392 -9.93 17.62 40.91
C ASN A 392 -8.66 17.36 40.09
N ARG A 393 -8.31 18.29 39.19
CA ARG A 393 -7.19 18.14 38.25
C ARG A 393 -5.86 17.89 38.93
N GLY A 394 -5.59 18.57 40.06
CA GLY A 394 -4.34 18.37 40.80
C GLY A 394 -4.18 16.94 41.31
N THR A 395 -5.23 16.39 41.92
CA THR A 395 -5.25 15.00 42.40
C THR A 395 -5.15 14.01 41.26
N PHE A 396 -5.85 14.26 40.15
CA PHE A 396 -5.79 13.42 38.96
C PHE A 396 -4.37 13.34 38.37
N VAL A 397 -3.72 14.49 38.15
CA VAL A 397 -2.34 14.56 37.63
C VAL A 397 -1.36 13.87 38.58
N ASN A 398 -1.47 14.11 39.89
CA ASN A 398 -0.57 13.48 40.85
C ASN A 398 -0.71 11.95 40.86
N ASN A 399 -1.94 11.44 40.77
CA ASN A 399 -2.18 9.99 40.71
C ASN A 399 -1.65 9.38 39.41
N LEU A 400 -1.81 10.08 38.29
CA LEU A 400 -1.32 9.66 36.98
C LEU A 400 0.21 9.59 36.95
N VAL A 401 0.88 10.65 37.42
CA VAL A 401 2.35 10.67 37.56
C VAL A 401 2.83 9.59 38.53
N SER A 402 2.13 9.37 39.65
CA SER A 402 2.46 8.30 40.58
C SER A 402 2.32 6.91 39.93
N PHE A 403 1.27 6.73 39.13
CA PHE A 403 1.02 5.48 38.41
C PHE A 403 2.14 5.21 37.40
N VAL A 404 2.43 6.17 36.52
CA VAL A 404 3.51 6.10 35.51
C VAL A 404 4.85 5.76 36.18
N SER A 405 5.16 6.43 37.29
CA SER A 405 6.37 6.15 38.07
C SER A 405 6.36 4.74 38.69
N SER A 406 5.23 4.30 39.25
CA SER A 406 5.11 2.99 39.91
C SER A 406 5.19 1.81 38.94
N GLN A 407 4.77 2.03 37.70
CA GLN A 407 4.76 1.03 36.63
C GLN A 407 6.02 1.10 35.75
N ASN A 408 6.98 1.98 36.09
CA ASN A 408 8.20 2.21 35.31
C ASN A 408 7.92 2.50 33.83
N LEU A 409 6.90 3.33 33.58
CA LEU A 409 6.51 3.80 32.26
C LEU A 409 7.20 5.13 31.95
N ASP A 410 7.61 5.33 30.70
CA ASP A 410 8.32 6.55 30.28
C ASP A 410 7.38 7.74 30.00
N GLY A 411 6.07 7.47 29.94
CA GLY A 411 5.05 8.47 29.71
C GLY A 411 3.65 7.88 29.71
N PHE A 412 2.66 8.71 29.40
CA PHE A 412 1.29 8.30 29.13
C PHE A 412 0.79 9.11 27.93
N ASP A 413 -0.09 8.51 27.14
CA ASP A 413 -0.85 9.19 26.10
C ASP A 413 -2.29 9.41 26.57
N SER A 414 -3.00 10.39 26.01
CA SER A 414 -4.39 10.66 26.34
C SER A 414 -5.24 10.65 25.07
N ASP A 415 -5.92 9.53 24.85
CA ASP A 415 -6.92 9.38 23.79
C ASP A 415 -8.24 10.02 24.23
N TRP A 416 -8.39 11.32 23.92
CA TRP A 416 -9.63 12.07 24.14
C TRP A 416 -10.47 12.12 22.86
N GLU A 417 -11.69 11.60 22.94
CA GLU A 417 -12.74 11.70 21.91
C GLU A 417 -13.91 12.59 22.35
#